data_AF-A0A9Q1HN82-F1
#
_entry.id   AF-A0A9Q1HN82-F1
#
_cell.length_a   1.000
_cell.length_b   1.000
_cell.length_c   1.000
_cell.angle_alpha   90.00
_cell.angle_beta   90.00
_cell.angle_gamma   90.00
#
_symmetry.space_group_name_H-M   'P 1'
#
loop_
_entity.id
_entity.type
_entity.pdbx_description
1 polymer ?
#
loop_
_entity_poly.entity_id
_entity_poly.type
_entity_poly.pdbx_seq_one_letter_code
_entity_poly.pdbx_strand_id
1 'polypeptide(L)'
;MQLLQHYFPQLKDIKSIEGDEVKVVFIFDGLDECRLPLHFQSNEICCDITESSSVDVLLTNLIKGNLLPSALLWITSRPAAANQIPPECIHQVTEVRGFNDPQKEEYFRKRIRDQKQASRIISHIQSSRSLYIMCHIPIFCWISATVLETMLGKVKRRDLPKTLTEMYTHFLLIQTNVKNLKYRGSDETNPKMSVSDTEIILKLGQLAFVQLEKGNLIFYEEDLRDSGIDVSEASVYSGVCTEIFKEERGLGQEKVYCFVHLSIQEYLAALFVFHSCVNDNRDVLRAEESKPHSSRVQLSELHETAVGQALQSKNGHLDLFLRFLLGLSLDSIQPLLGGLLTQTGSRSPEPDPQTEKGRRSDVGQWITKFFQKLLTQTENRSESIKETVQYIKEKIKSESSTERTINLFHCLNELNDNSAVEEIQNSLGSGKLSNKKLQPHQCSALAFVLLMSEEVLDEFDLKTYNTSKAGRHRLVPVARNCRKALLNSCDLSKESCEIVASALQSSNSPLRDLDLNSNNLGDSGVKLLCAGLMSPNCKLQRLGLNSCGLREKSCEILASALQSSNSPPERSGPQQK
;
A
#
# COMPACT_ATOMS: atom_id res chain seq x y z
N MET A 1 4.80 3.33 41.42
CA MET A 1 4.15 2.05 41.81
C MET A 1 2.63 2.10 41.90
N GLN A 2 2.01 3.12 42.49
CA GLN A 2 0.55 3.21 42.63
C GLN A 2 -0.20 3.10 41.28
N LEU A 3 0.30 3.77 40.24
CA LEU A 3 -0.27 3.69 38.88
C LEU A 3 -0.22 2.26 38.29
N LEU A 4 0.91 1.57 38.44
CA LEU A 4 1.08 0.19 37.97
C LEU A 4 0.19 -0.80 38.74
N GLN A 5 0.04 -0.62 40.06
CA GLN A 5 -0.84 -1.43 40.89
C GLN A 5 -2.33 -1.15 40.61
N HIS A 6 -2.66 0.05 40.15
CA HIS A 6 -4.00 0.42 39.71
C HIS A 6 -4.38 -0.30 38.42
N TYR A 7 -3.49 -0.30 37.41
CA TYR A 7 -3.75 -0.97 36.12
C TYR A 7 -3.51 -2.48 36.12
N PHE A 8 -2.56 -2.94 36.93
CA PHE A 8 -2.20 -4.34 37.07
C PHE A 8 -2.26 -4.74 38.55
N PRO A 9 -3.44 -5.09 39.08
CA PRO A 9 -3.63 -5.44 40.48
C PRO A 9 -2.75 -6.61 40.95
N GLN A 10 -2.31 -7.44 40.02
CA GLN A 10 -1.36 -8.54 40.21
C GLN A 10 0.09 -8.09 40.50
N LEU A 11 0.40 -6.80 40.37
CA LEU A 11 1.70 -6.20 40.74
C LEU A 11 1.71 -5.65 42.18
N LYS A 12 0.68 -5.92 42.99
CA LYS A 12 0.58 -5.44 44.39
C LYS A 12 1.72 -5.90 45.28
N ASP A 13 2.32 -7.06 44.99
CA ASP A 13 3.42 -7.62 45.79
C ASP A 13 4.78 -6.98 45.49
N ILE A 14 4.89 -6.25 44.37
CA ILE A 14 6.09 -5.48 44.04
C ILE A 14 6.04 -4.18 44.83
N LYS A 15 6.97 -4.02 45.77
CA LYS A 15 7.06 -2.83 46.64
C LYS A 15 7.87 -1.70 46.00
N SER A 16 8.88 -2.04 45.19
CA SER A 16 9.69 -1.09 44.43
C SER A 16 10.16 -1.73 43.11
N ILE A 17 10.34 -0.88 42.11
CA ILE A 17 11.01 -1.18 40.82
C ILE A 17 12.43 -0.59 40.80
N GLU A 18 12.85 0.07 41.88
CA GLU A 18 14.23 0.51 42.08
C GLU A 18 15.07 -0.64 42.66
N GLY A 19 15.97 -1.18 41.85
CA GLY A 19 16.98 -2.17 42.27
C GLY A 19 17.38 -3.13 41.14
N ASP A 20 18.60 -3.66 41.21
CA ASP A 20 19.15 -4.61 40.22
C ASP A 20 18.41 -5.96 40.16
N GLU A 21 17.48 -6.22 41.08
CA GLU A 21 16.73 -7.48 41.17
C GLU A 21 15.57 -7.58 40.15
N VAL A 22 15.07 -6.46 39.63
CA VAL A 22 13.90 -6.44 38.72
C VAL A 22 14.25 -5.74 37.40
N LYS A 23 14.26 -6.49 36.30
CA LYS A 23 14.40 -5.92 34.95
C LYS A 23 13.04 -5.48 34.43
N VAL A 24 12.90 -4.18 34.20
CA VAL A 24 11.69 -3.58 33.64
C VAL A 24 11.85 -3.41 32.13
N VAL A 25 10.82 -3.76 31.37
CA VAL A 25 10.72 -3.52 29.93
C VAL A 25 9.44 -2.74 29.64
N PHE A 26 9.57 -1.61 28.96
CA PHE A 26 8.44 -0.86 28.41
C PHE A 26 8.31 -1.14 26.92
N ILE A 27 7.10 -1.50 26.48
CA ILE A 27 6.78 -1.70 25.07
C ILE A 27 5.83 -0.56 24.66
N PHE A 28 6.31 0.31 23.78
CA PHE A 28 5.51 1.37 23.17
C PHE A 28 5.15 0.92 21.76
N ASP A 29 3.93 0.39 21.61
CA ASP A 29 3.41 -0.04 20.33
C ASP A 29 2.74 1.14 19.62
N GLY A 30 3.21 1.50 18.42
CA GLY A 30 2.63 2.56 17.61
C GLY A 30 2.93 3.98 18.10
N LEU A 31 4.21 4.35 18.28
CA LEU A 31 4.56 5.72 18.71
C LEU A 31 3.99 6.80 17.78
N ASP A 32 3.79 6.49 16.50
CA ASP A 32 3.18 7.42 15.53
C ASP A 32 1.67 7.63 15.72
N GLU A 33 1.02 6.84 16.57
CA GLU A 33 -0.36 7.04 17.03
C GLU A 33 -0.43 8.00 18.22
N CYS A 34 0.73 8.31 18.82
CA CYS A 34 0.82 9.21 19.95
C CYS A 34 0.50 10.64 19.49
N ARG A 35 -0.60 11.21 20.01
CA ARG A 35 -0.97 12.61 19.78
C ARG A 35 -0.16 13.60 20.64
N LEU A 36 0.72 13.10 21.51
CA LEU A 36 1.58 13.94 22.32
C LEU A 36 2.70 14.53 21.46
N PRO A 37 3.14 15.76 21.74
CA PRO A 37 4.10 16.44 20.90
C PRO A 37 5.54 15.89 20.97
N LEU A 38 5.85 15.07 21.99
CA LEU A 38 7.13 14.40 22.21
C LEU A 38 8.33 15.36 22.11
N HIS A 39 8.24 16.48 22.82
CA HIS A 39 9.23 17.55 22.74
C HIS A 39 10.53 17.21 23.48
N PHE A 40 11.37 16.37 22.87
CA PHE A 40 12.64 15.93 23.44
C PHE A 40 13.60 17.08 23.79
N GLN A 41 13.50 18.26 23.19
CA GLN A 41 14.43 19.37 23.50
C GLN A 41 13.90 20.34 24.53
N SER A 42 12.60 20.64 24.51
CA SER A 42 12.00 21.68 25.36
C SER A 42 11.31 21.14 26.62
N ASN A 43 11.04 19.83 26.70
CA ASN A 43 10.45 19.26 27.90
C ASN A 43 11.40 19.34 29.08
N GLU A 44 10.80 19.62 30.24
CA GLU A 44 11.48 19.67 31.54
C GLU A 44 12.16 18.35 31.85
N ILE A 45 13.30 18.40 32.54
CA ILE A 45 14.00 17.20 32.98
C ILE A 45 13.32 16.69 34.24
N CYS A 46 12.76 15.49 34.15
CA CYS A 46 12.17 14.78 35.28
C CYS A 46 13.04 13.57 35.59
N CYS A 47 13.57 13.50 36.82
CA CYS A 47 14.39 12.38 37.29
C CYS A 47 13.76 11.66 38.49
N ASP A 48 12.78 12.28 39.16
CA ASP A 48 12.10 11.74 40.33
C ASP A 48 10.82 11.00 39.92
N ILE A 49 10.76 9.70 40.20
CA ILE A 49 9.60 8.85 39.90
C ILE A 49 8.35 9.17 40.76
N THR A 50 8.50 9.98 41.80
CA THR A 50 7.41 10.40 42.70
C THR A 50 6.78 11.72 42.30
N GLU A 51 7.45 12.49 41.42
CA GLU A 51 6.96 13.78 40.95
C GLU A 51 5.85 13.60 39.89
N SER A 52 4.78 14.36 40.03
CA SER A 52 3.70 14.37 39.04
C SER A 52 4.06 15.29 37.87
N SER A 53 4.04 14.77 36.65
CA SER A 53 4.26 15.55 35.43
C SER A 53 3.29 15.12 34.31
N SER A 54 3.34 15.81 33.17
CA SER A 54 2.52 15.45 32.00
C SER A 54 3.03 14.16 31.35
N VAL A 55 2.15 13.41 30.68
CA VAL A 55 2.53 12.16 29.99
C VAL A 55 3.62 12.40 28.95
N ASP A 56 3.60 13.55 28.29
CA ASP A 56 4.62 13.96 27.31
C ASP A 56 6.01 14.11 27.95
N VAL A 57 6.08 14.79 29.11
CA VAL A 57 7.32 14.94 29.88
C VAL A 57 7.80 13.58 30.40
N LEU A 58 6.91 12.74 30.91
CA LEU A 58 7.25 11.41 31.40
C LEU A 58 7.82 10.51 30.28
N LEU A 59 7.17 10.46 29.11
CA LEU A 59 7.61 9.66 27.97
C LEU A 59 8.98 10.10 27.45
N THR A 60 9.16 11.41 27.24
CA THR A 60 10.44 11.95 26.75
C THR A 60 11.59 11.72 27.72
N ASN A 61 11.36 11.84 29.04
CA ASN A 61 12.38 11.54 30.05
C ASN A 61 12.66 10.05 30.23
N LEU A 62 11.66 9.18 30.06
CA LEU A 62 11.88 7.73 30.04
C LEU A 62 12.73 7.31 28.85
N ILE A 63 12.43 7.83 27.65
CA ILE A 63 13.20 7.51 26.43
C ILE A 63 14.64 8.03 26.50
N LYS A 64 14.84 9.21 27.10
CA LYS A 64 16.19 9.76 27.38
C LYS A 64 16.96 8.99 28.46
N GLY A 65 16.29 8.17 29.26
CA GLY A 65 16.88 7.49 30.41
C GLY A 65 17.03 8.38 31.65
N ASN A 66 16.39 9.54 31.71
CA ASN A 66 16.35 10.37 32.92
C ASN A 66 15.45 9.74 34.00
N LEU A 67 14.36 9.08 33.57
CA LEU A 67 13.51 8.24 34.40
C LEU A 67 13.85 6.77 34.15
N LEU A 68 14.02 6.00 35.22
CA LEU A 68 14.27 4.55 35.17
C LEU A 68 15.41 4.15 34.19
N PRO A 69 16.65 4.62 34.40
CA PRO A 69 17.77 4.42 33.47
C PRO A 69 18.11 2.95 33.19
N SER A 70 17.75 2.04 34.11
CA SER A 70 17.98 0.60 33.95
C SER A 70 16.87 -0.13 33.18
N ALA A 71 15.78 0.57 32.81
CA ALA A 71 14.68 -0.03 32.07
C ALA A 71 15.01 -0.17 30.58
N LEU A 72 14.53 -1.25 29.95
CA LEU A 72 14.62 -1.44 28.52
C LEU A 72 13.38 -0.88 27.84
N LEU A 73 13.55 -0.25 26.68
CA LEU A 73 12.45 0.25 25.86
C LEU A 73 12.44 -0.46 24.52
N TRP A 74 11.27 -0.97 24.13
CA TRP A 74 10.99 -1.43 22.77
C TRP A 74 9.88 -0.56 22.18
N ILE A 75 10.23 0.23 21.17
CA ILE A 75 9.31 1.14 20.49
C ILE A 75 9.04 0.59 19.08
N THR A 76 7.77 0.45 18.71
CA THR A 76 7.35 0.24 17.32
C THR A 76 6.81 1.57 16.78
N SER A 77 7.17 1.91 15.55
CA SER A 77 6.74 3.17 14.95
C SER A 77 6.97 3.19 13.44
N ARG A 78 6.18 3.97 12.71
CA ARG A 78 6.52 4.36 11.32
C ARG A 78 7.81 5.18 11.30
N PRO A 79 8.65 5.05 10.24
CA PRO A 79 9.96 5.73 10.18
C PRO A 79 9.91 7.25 10.43
N ALA A 80 8.87 7.94 9.96
CA ALA A 80 8.73 9.38 10.12
C ALA A 80 8.60 9.83 11.59
N ALA A 81 7.93 9.04 12.44
CA ALA A 81 7.81 9.34 13.86
C ALA A 81 9.03 8.84 14.64
N ALA A 82 9.58 7.67 14.28
CA ALA A 82 10.83 7.17 14.87
C ALA A 82 12.01 8.16 14.73
N ASN A 83 12.08 8.88 13.60
CA ASN A 83 13.11 9.90 13.35
C ASN A 83 13.03 11.13 14.26
N GLN A 84 11.94 11.30 15.03
CA GLN A 84 11.83 12.36 16.03
C GLN A 84 12.61 12.01 17.32
N ILE A 85 12.88 10.72 17.56
CA ILE A 85 13.66 10.26 18.69
C ILE A 85 15.13 10.65 18.45
N PRO A 86 15.80 11.33 19.41
CA PRO A 86 17.21 11.66 19.26
C PRO A 86 18.07 10.40 19.05
N PRO A 87 18.97 10.37 18.05
CA PRO A 87 19.79 9.19 17.74
C PRO A 87 20.59 8.66 18.92
N GLU A 88 21.01 9.53 19.83
CA GLU A 88 21.71 9.21 21.07
C GLU A 88 20.88 8.36 22.05
N CYS A 89 19.56 8.35 21.93
CA CYS A 89 18.65 7.52 22.74
C CYS A 89 18.42 6.13 22.12
N ILE A 90 18.94 5.86 20.91
CA ILE A 90 18.63 4.66 20.14
C ILE A 90 19.81 3.68 20.17
N HIS A 91 19.64 2.57 20.86
CA HIS A 91 20.65 1.51 20.94
C HIS A 91 20.65 0.59 19.71
N GLN A 92 19.47 0.25 19.20
CA GLN A 92 19.29 -0.67 18.07
C GLN A 92 18.06 -0.28 17.27
N VAL A 93 18.16 -0.38 15.94
CA VAL A 93 17.04 -0.21 15.01
C VAL A 93 16.84 -1.52 14.25
N THR A 94 15.59 -1.97 14.16
CA THR A 94 15.21 -3.12 13.33
C THR A 94 14.09 -2.71 12.39
N GLU A 95 14.33 -2.86 11.09
CA GLU A 95 13.37 -2.51 10.05
C GLU A 95 12.51 -3.74 9.70
N VAL A 96 11.19 -3.65 9.90
CA VAL A 96 10.24 -4.69 9.48
C VAL A 96 9.85 -4.43 8.03
N ARG A 97 10.40 -5.24 7.10
CA ARG A 97 10.23 -5.01 5.66
C ARG A 97 8.97 -5.62 5.05
N GLY A 98 8.41 -6.68 5.65
CA GLY A 98 7.25 -7.41 5.13
C GLY A 98 7.58 -8.83 4.69
N PHE A 99 6.72 -9.44 3.87
CA PHE A 99 6.82 -10.82 3.43
C PHE A 99 7.73 -11.00 2.22
N ASN A 100 8.70 -11.90 2.33
CA ASN A 100 9.39 -12.44 1.16
C ASN A 100 8.47 -13.34 0.33
N ASP A 101 8.92 -13.73 -0.86
CA ASP A 101 8.09 -14.48 -1.81
C ASP A 101 7.56 -15.83 -1.26
N PRO A 102 8.36 -16.67 -0.58
CA PRO A 102 7.84 -17.86 0.12
C PRO A 102 6.79 -17.54 1.19
N GLN A 103 7.01 -16.49 1.99
CA GLN A 103 6.08 -16.09 3.05
C GLN A 103 4.73 -15.61 2.51
N LYS A 104 4.70 -14.95 1.35
CA LYS A 104 3.45 -14.60 0.65
C LYS A 104 2.62 -15.85 0.36
N GLU A 105 3.25 -16.86 -0.23
CA GLU A 105 2.60 -18.12 -0.60
C GLU A 105 2.11 -18.88 0.64
N GLU A 106 2.95 -18.94 1.68
CA GLU A 106 2.61 -19.52 2.98
C GLU A 106 1.39 -18.84 3.61
N TYR A 107 1.34 -17.50 3.59
CA TYR A 107 0.22 -16.74 4.10
C TYR A 107 -1.09 -17.13 3.42
N PHE A 108 -1.15 -17.14 2.08
CA PHE A 108 -2.37 -17.50 1.36
C PHE A 108 -2.81 -18.94 1.63
N ARG A 109 -1.87 -19.89 1.69
CA ARG A 109 -2.19 -21.29 2.02
C ARG A 109 -2.73 -21.47 3.44
N LYS A 110 -2.23 -20.69 4.41
CA LYS A 110 -2.72 -20.72 5.79
C LYS A 110 -4.07 -20.01 5.94
N ARG A 111 -4.27 -18.90 5.22
CA ARG A 111 -5.49 -18.07 5.33
C ARG A 111 -6.71 -18.69 4.63
N ILE A 112 -6.51 -19.42 3.55
CA ILE A 112 -7.58 -19.97 2.71
C ILE A 112 -7.73 -21.47 3.00
N ARG A 113 -8.91 -21.88 3.48
CA ARG A 113 -9.15 -23.27 3.91
C ARG A 113 -9.08 -24.27 2.74
N ASP A 114 -9.72 -23.94 1.61
CA ASP A 114 -9.68 -24.78 0.42
C ASP A 114 -8.35 -24.60 -0.34
N GLN A 115 -7.51 -25.63 -0.33
CA GLN A 115 -6.19 -25.60 -0.98
C GLN A 115 -6.26 -25.48 -2.52
N LYS A 116 -7.34 -25.92 -3.16
CA LYS A 116 -7.54 -25.70 -4.61
C LYS A 116 -7.82 -24.23 -4.88
N GLN A 117 -8.66 -23.61 -4.06
CA GLN A 117 -8.93 -22.18 -4.15
C GLN A 117 -7.70 -21.35 -3.80
N ALA A 118 -6.95 -21.72 -2.76
CA ALA A 118 -5.68 -21.09 -2.40
C ALA A 118 -4.70 -21.11 -3.57
N SER A 119 -4.54 -22.27 -4.23
CA SER A 119 -3.68 -22.41 -5.41
C SER A 119 -4.13 -21.52 -6.58
N ARG A 120 -5.44 -21.36 -6.80
CA ARG A 120 -5.99 -20.47 -7.83
C ARG A 120 -5.74 -18.99 -7.51
N ILE A 121 -5.88 -18.60 -6.24
CA ILE A 121 -5.60 -17.24 -5.74
C ILE A 121 -4.12 -16.93 -5.89
N ILE A 122 -3.24 -17.80 -5.40
CA ILE A 122 -1.79 -17.66 -5.52
C ILE A 122 -1.40 -17.52 -7.00
N SER A 123 -1.92 -18.39 -7.87
CA SER A 123 -1.67 -18.31 -9.31
C SER A 123 -2.14 -16.99 -9.92
N HIS A 124 -3.28 -16.45 -9.48
CA HIS A 124 -3.78 -15.17 -9.97
C HIS A 124 -2.93 -13.98 -9.48
N ILE A 125 -2.59 -13.95 -8.19
CA ILE A 125 -1.70 -12.93 -7.63
C ILE A 125 -0.34 -12.99 -8.33
N GLN A 126 0.21 -14.18 -8.53
CA GLN A 126 1.46 -14.37 -9.28
C GLN A 126 1.37 -13.92 -10.75
N SER A 127 0.18 -13.98 -11.36
CA SER A 127 -0.02 -13.53 -12.75
C SER A 127 -0.07 -12.01 -12.94
N SER A 128 -0.21 -11.23 -11.86
CA SER A 128 -0.15 -9.76 -11.89
C SER A 128 1.02 -9.28 -11.05
N ARG A 129 1.97 -8.59 -11.69
CA ARG A 129 3.16 -8.07 -11.00
C ARG A 129 2.82 -7.04 -9.95
N SER A 130 1.91 -6.12 -10.27
CA SER A 130 1.51 -5.07 -9.34
C SER A 130 0.95 -5.66 -8.04
N LEU A 131 -0.02 -6.57 -8.14
CA LEU A 131 -0.63 -7.26 -7.00
C LEU A 131 0.41 -8.08 -6.22
N TYR A 132 1.27 -8.81 -6.93
CA TYR A 132 2.29 -9.66 -6.31
C TYR A 132 3.34 -8.87 -5.52
N ILE A 133 3.75 -7.71 -6.03
CA ILE A 133 4.71 -6.83 -5.34
C ILE A 133 4.03 -6.16 -4.14
N MET A 134 2.78 -5.70 -4.29
CA MET A 134 2.02 -5.13 -3.17
C MET A 134 1.84 -6.14 -2.03
N CYS A 135 1.63 -7.42 -2.32
CA CYS A 135 1.59 -8.49 -1.31
C CYS A 135 2.91 -8.67 -0.51
N HIS A 136 3.95 -7.87 -0.75
CA HIS A 136 5.05 -7.74 0.21
C HIS A 136 4.56 -7.20 1.56
N ILE A 137 3.56 -6.33 1.58
CA ILE A 137 3.01 -5.77 2.82
C ILE A 137 1.84 -6.66 3.28
N PRO A 138 1.86 -7.21 4.51
CA PRO A 138 0.88 -8.19 4.98
C PRO A 138 -0.58 -7.77 4.88
N ILE A 139 -0.90 -6.48 5.09
CA ILE A 139 -2.28 -5.98 4.97
C ILE A 139 -2.84 -6.19 3.56
N PHE A 140 -2.02 -6.02 2.53
CA PHE A 140 -2.44 -6.24 1.15
C PHE A 140 -2.68 -7.73 0.89
N CYS A 141 -1.92 -8.64 1.51
CA CYS A 141 -2.26 -10.06 1.45
C CYS A 141 -3.62 -10.36 2.07
N TRP A 142 -3.96 -9.74 3.20
CA TRP A 142 -5.26 -9.91 3.85
C TRP A 142 -6.42 -9.39 3.00
N ILE A 143 -6.27 -8.20 2.41
CA ILE A 143 -7.28 -7.62 1.51
C ILE A 143 -7.43 -8.47 0.26
N SER A 144 -6.33 -8.80 -0.42
CA SER A 144 -6.36 -9.65 -1.62
C SER A 144 -6.94 -11.02 -1.34
N ALA A 145 -6.60 -11.66 -0.21
CA ALA A 145 -7.20 -12.93 0.18
C ALA A 145 -8.72 -12.80 0.33
N THR A 146 -9.19 -11.78 1.07
CA THR A 146 -10.62 -11.56 1.34
C THR A 146 -11.41 -11.30 0.05
N VAL A 147 -10.89 -10.44 -0.82
CA VAL A 147 -11.52 -10.09 -2.11
C VAL A 147 -11.53 -11.27 -3.06
N LEU A 148 -10.36 -11.87 -3.29
CA LEU A 148 -10.22 -12.94 -4.27
C LEU A 148 -10.89 -14.25 -3.82
N GLU A 149 -10.93 -14.56 -2.52
CA GLU A 149 -11.69 -15.69 -1.96
C GLU A 149 -13.19 -15.54 -2.27
N THR A 150 -13.72 -14.34 -2.19
CA THR A 150 -15.13 -14.06 -2.49
C THR A 150 -15.42 -14.09 -4.00
N MET A 151 -14.51 -13.56 -4.82
CA MET A 151 -14.73 -13.39 -6.27
C MET A 151 -14.39 -14.62 -7.12
N LEU A 152 -13.35 -15.40 -6.79
CA LEU A 152 -12.85 -16.52 -7.63
C LEU A 152 -13.75 -17.76 -7.69
N GLY A 153 -14.95 -17.71 -7.11
CA GLY A 153 -16.02 -18.70 -7.29
C GLY A 153 -17.23 -18.20 -8.11
N LYS A 154 -17.33 -16.89 -8.37
CA LYS A 154 -18.56 -16.26 -8.88
C LYS A 154 -18.37 -15.50 -10.20
N VAL A 155 -17.15 -15.06 -10.50
CA VAL A 155 -16.86 -14.12 -11.59
C VAL A 155 -15.79 -14.69 -12.53
N LYS A 156 -15.81 -14.30 -13.82
CA LYS A 156 -14.78 -14.72 -14.79
C LYS A 156 -13.44 -14.06 -14.43
N ARG A 157 -12.35 -14.75 -14.77
CA ARG A 157 -10.96 -14.32 -14.46
C ARG A 157 -10.58 -12.93 -15.03
N ARG A 158 -11.30 -12.44 -16.05
CA ARG A 158 -11.06 -11.14 -16.70
C ARG A 158 -11.63 -9.96 -15.92
N ASP A 159 -12.57 -10.20 -15.01
CA ASP A 159 -13.26 -9.15 -14.25
C ASP A 159 -12.74 -9.09 -12.79
N LEU A 160 -11.56 -9.66 -12.53
CA LEU A 160 -10.90 -9.57 -11.23
C LEU A 160 -10.16 -8.24 -11.11
N PRO A 161 -10.13 -7.63 -9.91
CA PRO A 161 -9.44 -6.37 -9.66
C PRO A 161 -7.95 -6.49 -9.95
N LYS A 162 -7.41 -5.50 -10.65
CA LYS A 162 -6.00 -5.39 -11.06
C LYS A 162 -5.27 -4.25 -10.36
N THR A 163 -5.99 -3.18 -10.01
CA THR A 163 -5.42 -2.03 -9.31
C THR A 163 -5.67 -2.11 -7.80
N LEU A 164 -4.94 -1.30 -7.03
CA LEU A 164 -5.16 -1.23 -5.59
C LEU A 164 -6.54 -0.65 -5.31
N THR A 165 -6.95 0.36 -6.07
CA THR A 165 -8.24 1.01 -5.89
C THR A 165 -9.41 0.06 -6.16
N GLU A 166 -9.31 -0.79 -7.19
CA GLU A 166 -10.31 -1.83 -7.45
C GLU A 166 -10.36 -2.86 -6.30
N MET A 167 -9.21 -3.29 -5.78
CA MET A 167 -9.15 -4.19 -4.62
C MET A 167 -9.84 -3.61 -3.39
N TYR A 168 -9.58 -2.34 -3.06
CA TYR A 168 -10.19 -1.67 -1.91
C TYR A 168 -11.69 -1.41 -2.12
N THR A 169 -12.09 -1.09 -3.34
CA THR A 169 -13.52 -0.93 -3.69
C THR A 169 -14.28 -2.23 -3.51
N HIS A 170 -13.76 -3.35 -4.02
CA HIS A 170 -14.37 -4.65 -3.78
C HIS A 170 -14.33 -5.06 -2.31
N PHE A 171 -13.24 -4.74 -1.60
CA PHE A 171 -13.13 -5.01 -0.18
C PHE A 171 -14.22 -4.29 0.61
N LEU A 172 -14.42 -3.00 0.40
CA LEU A 172 -15.48 -2.21 1.03
C LEU A 172 -16.86 -2.82 0.76
N LEU A 173 -17.17 -3.14 -0.50
CA LEU A 173 -18.43 -3.77 -0.89
C LEU A 173 -18.64 -5.11 -0.16
N ILE A 174 -17.60 -5.95 -0.09
CA ILE A 174 -17.67 -7.24 0.61
C ILE A 174 -17.92 -7.04 2.11
N GLN A 175 -17.22 -6.11 2.77
CA GLN A 175 -17.44 -5.83 4.19
C GLN A 175 -18.85 -5.32 4.47
N THR A 176 -19.39 -4.45 3.62
CA THR A 176 -20.77 -3.98 3.73
C THR A 176 -21.78 -5.12 3.58
N ASN A 177 -21.55 -6.06 2.66
CA ASN A 177 -22.41 -7.23 2.53
C ASN A 177 -22.31 -8.18 3.73
N VAL A 178 -21.09 -8.43 4.23
CA VAL A 178 -20.89 -9.26 5.44
C VAL A 178 -21.61 -8.64 6.64
N LYS A 179 -21.57 -7.32 6.78
CA LYS A 179 -22.35 -6.58 7.78
C LYS A 179 -23.85 -6.83 7.61
N ASN A 180 -24.37 -6.67 6.40
CA ASN A 180 -25.81 -6.86 6.11
C ASN A 180 -26.26 -8.29 6.39
N LEU A 181 -25.45 -9.31 6.08
CA LEU A 181 -25.73 -10.70 6.43
C LEU A 181 -25.77 -10.92 7.95
N LYS A 182 -24.80 -10.37 8.69
CA LYS A 182 -24.71 -10.53 10.16
C LYS A 182 -25.86 -9.86 10.92
N TYR A 183 -26.32 -8.70 10.46
CA TYR A 183 -27.22 -7.83 11.24
C TYR A 183 -28.59 -7.56 10.62
N ARG A 184 -28.79 -7.82 9.32
CA ARG A 184 -30.08 -7.61 8.62
C ARG A 184 -30.70 -8.88 8.05
N GLY A 185 -30.01 -10.02 8.06
CA GLY A 185 -30.56 -11.32 7.64
C GLY A 185 -30.98 -11.41 6.17
N SER A 186 -30.45 -10.54 5.29
CA SER A 186 -30.87 -10.46 3.89
C SER A 186 -30.22 -11.54 3.02
N ASP A 187 -31.03 -12.45 2.48
CA ASP A 187 -30.65 -13.59 1.64
C ASP A 187 -30.60 -13.22 0.13
N GLU A 188 -30.12 -12.01 -0.20
CA GLU A 188 -30.10 -11.55 -1.60
C GLU A 188 -28.81 -11.93 -2.33
N THR A 189 -28.99 -12.62 -3.45
CA THR A 189 -27.95 -13.17 -4.33
C THR A 189 -27.24 -12.12 -5.19
N ASN A 190 -27.57 -10.82 -5.03
CA ASN A 190 -26.98 -9.73 -5.80
C ASN A 190 -26.59 -8.55 -4.88
N PRO A 191 -25.30 -8.30 -4.63
CA PRO A 191 -24.83 -7.34 -3.64
C PRO A 191 -24.91 -5.91 -4.18
N LYS A 192 -26.06 -5.26 -4.04
CA LYS A 192 -26.15 -3.80 -4.20
C LYS A 192 -26.22 -3.15 -2.84
N MET A 193 -25.37 -2.14 -2.66
CA MET A 193 -25.31 -1.37 -1.43
C MET A 193 -26.63 -0.63 -1.21
N SER A 194 -27.17 -0.70 0.01
CA SER A 194 -28.42 0.00 0.34
C SER A 194 -28.16 1.50 0.49
N VAL A 195 -29.22 2.32 0.36
CA VAL A 195 -29.11 3.79 0.52
C VAL A 195 -28.56 4.16 1.91
N SER A 196 -28.97 3.43 2.97
CA SER A 196 -28.47 3.69 4.31
C SER A 196 -27.00 3.26 4.48
N ASP A 197 -26.56 2.21 3.77
CA ASP A 197 -25.15 1.83 3.78
C ASP A 197 -24.28 2.88 3.08
N THR A 198 -24.74 3.41 1.95
CA THR A 198 -24.08 4.53 1.26
C THR A 198 -23.92 5.74 2.17
N GLU A 199 -24.98 6.14 2.88
CA GLU A 199 -24.94 7.31 3.76
C GLU A 199 -23.88 7.14 4.88
N ILE A 200 -23.87 5.99 5.56
CA ILE A 200 -22.92 5.73 6.65
C ILE A 200 -21.48 5.69 6.11
N ILE A 201 -21.24 5.07 4.95
CA ILE A 201 -19.91 5.01 4.33
C ILE A 201 -19.40 6.41 3.97
N LEU A 202 -20.27 7.29 3.45
CA LEU A 202 -19.88 8.66 3.15
C LEU A 202 -19.56 9.46 4.41
N LYS A 203 -20.34 9.28 5.50
CA LYS A 203 -20.02 9.90 6.80
C LYS A 203 -18.68 9.37 7.36
N LEU A 204 -18.44 8.06 7.27
CA LEU A 204 -17.16 7.46 7.64
C LEU A 204 -16.01 8.00 6.76
N GLY A 205 -16.25 8.23 5.48
CA GLY A 205 -15.28 8.85 4.57
C GLY A 205 -14.98 10.30 4.90
N GLN A 206 -15.98 11.08 5.29
CA GLN A 206 -15.80 12.44 5.79
C GLN A 206 -14.95 12.44 7.07
N LEU A 207 -15.29 11.58 8.04
CA LEU A 207 -14.51 11.41 9.26
C LEU A 207 -13.07 10.99 8.94
N ALA A 208 -12.89 10.03 8.03
CA ALA A 208 -11.58 9.57 7.60
C ALA A 208 -10.73 10.70 7.02
N PHE A 209 -11.33 11.55 6.18
CA PHE A 209 -10.68 12.72 5.60
C PHE A 209 -10.25 13.72 6.66
N VAL A 210 -11.16 14.12 7.56
CA VAL A 210 -10.87 15.07 8.64
C VAL A 210 -9.76 14.55 9.57
N GLN A 211 -9.80 13.27 9.94
CA GLN A 211 -8.76 12.70 10.80
C GLN A 211 -7.43 12.53 10.06
N LEU A 212 -7.46 12.26 8.74
CA LEU A 212 -6.25 12.20 7.92
C LEU A 212 -5.55 13.56 7.85
N GLU A 213 -6.31 14.65 7.66
CA GLU A 213 -5.78 16.02 7.67
C GLU A 213 -5.17 16.41 9.03
N LYS A 214 -5.79 15.97 10.13
CA LYS A 214 -5.27 16.15 11.49
C LYS A 214 -4.06 15.26 11.80
N GLY A 215 -3.76 14.25 10.96
CA GLY A 215 -2.72 13.25 11.22
C GLY A 215 -3.09 12.23 12.30
N ASN A 216 -4.37 12.07 12.62
CA ASN A 216 -4.86 11.19 13.67
C ASN A 216 -5.16 9.78 13.13
N LEU A 217 -4.66 8.76 13.84
CA LEU A 217 -4.94 7.34 13.57
C LEU A 217 -6.09 6.77 14.42
N ILE A 218 -6.23 7.28 15.64
CA ILE A 218 -7.32 6.99 16.56
C ILE A 218 -8.26 8.20 16.64
N PHE A 219 -9.51 8.01 17.05
CA PHE A 219 -10.51 9.05 17.28
C PHE A 219 -11.54 8.62 18.33
N TYR A 220 -12.31 9.56 18.84
CA TYR A 220 -13.21 9.36 19.99
C TYR A 220 -14.69 9.39 19.58
N GLU A 221 -15.57 9.09 20.53
CA GLU A 221 -17.02 9.17 20.30
C GLU A 221 -17.49 10.57 19.87
N GLU A 222 -16.84 11.62 20.37
CA GLU A 222 -17.13 13.00 19.97
C GLU A 222 -16.91 13.21 18.47
N ASP A 223 -15.79 12.72 17.93
CA ASP A 223 -15.48 12.81 16.50
C ASP A 223 -16.56 12.09 15.63
N LEU A 224 -17.10 10.96 16.12
CA LEU A 224 -18.19 10.24 15.48
C LEU A 224 -19.50 11.05 15.50
N ARG A 225 -19.85 11.61 16.67
CA ARG A 225 -21.07 12.44 16.85
C ARG A 225 -21.02 13.70 16.01
N ASP A 226 -19.88 14.38 15.96
CA ASP A 226 -19.64 15.58 15.15
C ASP A 226 -19.76 15.28 13.65
N SER A 227 -19.44 14.05 13.25
CA SER A 227 -19.61 13.55 11.88
C SER A 227 -21.03 13.02 11.60
N GLY A 228 -21.95 13.13 12.57
CA GLY A 228 -23.35 12.68 12.43
C GLY A 228 -23.52 11.16 12.37
N ILE A 229 -22.60 10.41 12.96
CA ILE A 229 -22.59 8.94 13.02
C ILE A 229 -23.01 8.50 14.42
N ASP A 230 -24.05 7.66 14.51
CA ASP A 230 -24.36 7.01 15.78
C ASP A 230 -23.28 5.94 16.10
N VAL A 231 -22.80 5.94 17.35
CA VAL A 231 -21.78 5.02 17.86
C VAL A 231 -22.22 3.56 17.64
N SER A 232 -23.52 3.29 17.81
CA SER A 232 -24.08 1.96 17.58
C SER A 232 -23.97 1.51 16.12
N GLU A 233 -24.08 2.44 15.17
CA GLU A 233 -23.94 2.18 13.72
C GLU A 233 -22.49 1.99 13.28
N ALA A 234 -21.56 2.79 13.83
CA ALA A 234 -20.13 2.64 13.55
C ALA A 234 -19.60 1.26 13.96
N SER A 235 -20.06 0.76 15.11
CA SER A 235 -19.67 -0.53 15.68
C SER A 235 -20.04 -1.73 14.79
N VAL A 236 -21.06 -1.58 13.93
CA VAL A 236 -21.52 -2.64 13.01
C VAL A 236 -20.50 -2.85 11.87
N TYR A 237 -19.78 -1.80 11.47
CA TYR A 237 -18.78 -1.82 10.40
C TYR A 237 -17.38 -2.29 10.84
N SER A 238 -17.31 -3.25 11.77
CA SER A 238 -16.06 -3.82 12.33
C SER A 238 -14.97 -4.21 11.32
N GLY A 239 -15.30 -4.50 10.07
CA GLY A 239 -14.32 -4.78 9.01
C GLY A 239 -13.65 -3.54 8.38
N VAL A 240 -14.09 -2.35 8.77
CA VAL A 240 -13.69 -1.04 8.22
C VAL A 240 -13.31 -0.08 9.35
N CYS A 241 -14.16 0.03 10.37
CA CYS A 241 -13.98 0.85 11.57
C CYS A 241 -14.20 -0.05 12.81
N THR A 242 -13.27 0.00 13.76
CA THR A 242 -13.32 -0.84 14.96
C THR A 242 -13.10 -0.02 16.23
N GLU A 243 -13.77 -0.45 17.30
CA GLU A 243 -13.43 -0.07 18.67
C GLU A 243 -12.16 -0.84 19.08
N ILE A 244 -11.11 -0.15 19.55
CA ILE A 244 -9.84 -0.78 19.93
C ILE A 244 -9.88 -1.21 21.40
N PHE A 245 -10.35 -0.34 22.28
CA PHE A 245 -10.31 -0.55 23.72
C PHE A 245 -11.73 -0.60 24.29
N LYS A 246 -12.08 -1.77 24.85
CA LYS A 246 -13.07 -1.82 25.93
C LYS A 246 -12.39 -1.22 27.17
N GLU A 247 -12.59 0.08 27.37
CA GLU A 247 -12.14 0.84 28.54
C GLU A 247 -10.62 1.03 28.63
N GLU A 248 -10.11 2.18 28.18
CA GLU A 248 -8.90 2.73 28.78
C GLU A 248 -9.23 3.06 30.25
N ARG A 249 -8.91 2.15 31.17
CA ARG A 249 -8.85 2.52 32.57
C ARG A 249 -7.71 3.53 32.65
N GLY A 250 -7.98 4.80 32.91
CA GLY A 250 -6.94 5.77 33.23
C GLY A 250 -7.26 7.24 33.00
N LEU A 251 -7.46 7.66 31.75
CA LEU A 251 -7.51 9.10 31.40
C LEU A 251 -8.91 9.61 31.02
N GLY A 252 -9.89 8.71 30.95
CA GLY A 252 -11.31 8.97 30.71
C GLY A 252 -12.00 7.65 30.34
N GLN A 253 -13.25 7.44 30.73
CA GLN A 253 -14.04 6.28 30.27
C GLN A 253 -14.52 6.51 28.82
N GLU A 254 -13.61 6.79 27.90
CA GLU A 254 -13.97 7.07 26.52
C GLU A 254 -13.56 5.90 25.64
N LYS A 255 -14.50 5.44 24.83
CA LYS A 255 -14.22 4.42 23.82
C LYS A 255 -13.35 5.04 22.73
N VAL A 256 -12.29 4.34 22.40
CA VAL A 256 -11.36 4.72 21.33
C VAL A 256 -11.66 3.90 20.08
N TYR A 257 -11.74 4.59 18.95
CA TYR A 257 -12.02 4.01 17.65
C TYR A 257 -10.83 4.25 16.71
N CYS A 258 -10.67 3.35 15.75
CA CYS A 258 -9.80 3.55 14.62
C CYS A 258 -10.40 2.91 13.37
N PHE A 259 -9.87 3.29 12.21
CA PHE A 259 -10.01 2.45 11.03
C PHE A 259 -9.10 1.24 11.18
N VAL A 260 -9.54 0.07 10.72
CA VAL A 260 -8.81 -1.21 10.89
C VAL A 260 -7.36 -1.12 10.40
N HIS A 261 -7.10 -0.25 9.42
CA HIS A 261 -5.76 0.10 8.99
C HIS A 261 -5.77 1.50 8.35
N LEU A 262 -4.65 2.24 8.43
CA LEU A 262 -4.51 3.57 7.82
C LEU A 262 -4.88 3.60 6.33
N SER A 263 -4.51 2.57 5.57
CA SER A 263 -4.89 2.49 4.15
C SER A 263 -6.39 2.44 3.91
N ILE A 264 -7.19 1.95 4.86
CA ILE A 264 -8.66 1.96 4.78
C ILE A 264 -9.15 3.39 5.06
N GLN A 265 -8.57 4.09 6.02
CA GLN A 265 -8.83 5.51 6.26
C GLN A 265 -8.52 6.35 5.01
N GLU A 266 -7.34 6.17 4.41
CA GLU A 266 -6.93 6.89 3.19
C GLU A 266 -7.86 6.59 2.01
N TYR A 267 -8.29 5.34 1.83
CA TYR A 267 -9.25 4.97 0.79
C TYR A 267 -10.62 5.63 1.01
N LEU A 268 -11.15 5.59 2.22
CA LEU A 268 -12.45 6.20 2.54
C LEU A 268 -12.41 7.73 2.42
N ALA A 269 -11.31 8.35 2.83
CA ALA A 269 -11.07 9.77 2.62
C ALA A 269 -11.08 10.10 1.12
N ALA A 270 -10.35 9.34 0.30
CA ALA A 270 -10.33 9.53 -1.15
C ALA A 270 -11.72 9.35 -1.77
N LEU A 271 -12.50 8.36 -1.31
CA LEU A 271 -13.87 8.13 -1.74
C LEU A 271 -14.78 9.32 -1.42
N PHE A 272 -14.66 9.90 -0.23
CA PHE A 272 -15.40 11.10 0.17
C PHE A 272 -15.05 12.32 -0.67
N VAL A 273 -13.76 12.57 -0.90
CA VAL A 273 -13.28 13.69 -1.74
C VAL A 273 -13.78 13.53 -3.18
N PHE A 274 -13.64 12.32 -3.74
CA PHE A 274 -14.14 12.01 -5.07
C PHE A 274 -15.66 12.21 -5.18
N HIS A 275 -16.42 11.67 -4.24
CA HIS A 275 -17.88 11.84 -4.20
C HIS A 275 -18.28 13.31 -4.09
N SER A 276 -17.63 14.09 -3.22
CA SER A 276 -17.90 15.52 -3.04
C SER A 276 -17.66 16.32 -4.33
N CYS A 277 -16.63 15.98 -5.09
CA CYS A 277 -16.36 16.63 -6.37
C CYS A 277 -17.38 16.24 -7.44
N VAL A 278 -17.67 14.94 -7.59
CA VAL A 278 -18.49 14.45 -8.71
C VAL A 278 -19.99 14.70 -8.49
N ASN A 279 -20.47 14.53 -7.26
CA ASN A 279 -21.89 14.61 -6.93
C ASN A 279 -22.29 15.99 -6.41
N ASP A 280 -21.50 16.58 -5.50
CA ASP A 280 -21.83 17.85 -4.86
C ASP A 280 -21.22 19.06 -5.59
N ASN A 281 -20.34 18.84 -6.58
CA ASN A 281 -19.57 19.88 -7.25
C ASN A 281 -18.76 20.74 -6.25
N ARG A 282 -18.18 20.09 -5.23
CA ARG A 282 -17.37 20.72 -4.18
C ARG A 282 -15.94 20.18 -4.19
N ASP A 283 -14.97 21.09 -4.24
CA ASP A 283 -13.56 20.78 -3.98
C ASP A 283 -13.28 20.98 -2.49
N VAL A 284 -13.20 19.88 -1.75
CA VAL A 284 -12.95 19.91 -0.30
C VAL A 284 -11.46 20.03 0.05
N LEU A 285 -10.54 19.94 -0.92
CA LEU A 285 -9.10 20.08 -0.69
C LEU A 285 -8.64 21.54 -0.61
N ARG A 286 -9.46 22.49 -1.09
CA ARG A 286 -9.14 23.93 -1.18
C ARG A 286 -9.89 24.80 -0.14
N ALA A 287 -10.20 24.25 1.03
CA ALA A 287 -11.00 24.94 2.02
C ALA A 287 -10.25 26.13 2.67
N GLU A 288 -10.28 27.30 2.01
CA GLU A 288 -10.36 28.64 2.65
C GLU A 288 -10.62 29.85 1.71
N GLU A 289 -10.68 29.74 0.36
CA GLU A 289 -10.80 30.97 -0.48
C GLU A 289 -11.87 31.07 -1.58
N SER A 290 -12.66 30.05 -1.91
CA SER A 290 -13.64 30.20 -3.00
C SER A 290 -15.08 30.33 -2.51
N LYS A 291 -15.63 31.56 -2.60
CA LYS A 291 -17.07 31.79 -2.83
C LYS A 291 -17.58 30.78 -3.86
N PRO A 292 -18.84 30.30 -3.79
CA PRO A 292 -19.37 29.34 -4.76
C PRO A 292 -19.09 29.84 -6.17
N HIS A 293 -18.13 29.20 -6.85
CA HIS A 293 -17.79 29.55 -8.21
C HIS A 293 -18.99 29.15 -9.06
N SER A 294 -19.40 30.06 -9.96
CA SER A 294 -20.46 29.80 -10.94
C SER A 294 -20.08 28.69 -11.94
N SER A 295 -18.81 28.24 -11.93
CA SER A 295 -18.26 27.21 -12.80
C SER A 295 -18.15 25.86 -12.09
N ARG A 296 -18.43 24.79 -12.85
CA ARG A 296 -18.29 23.40 -12.41
C ARG A 296 -16.83 23.10 -12.06
N VAL A 297 -16.58 22.43 -10.94
CA VAL A 297 -15.24 21.97 -10.53
C VAL A 297 -14.75 20.95 -11.55
N GLN A 298 -13.58 21.19 -12.15
CA GLN A 298 -12.96 20.24 -13.06
C GLN A 298 -12.22 19.16 -12.27
N LEU A 299 -12.38 17.91 -12.70
CA LEU A 299 -11.75 16.77 -12.02
C LEU A 299 -10.21 16.81 -12.12
N SER A 300 -9.68 17.33 -13.23
CA SER A 300 -8.23 17.56 -13.40
C SER A 300 -7.69 18.56 -12.38
N GLU A 301 -8.40 19.67 -12.11
CA GLU A 301 -7.99 20.66 -11.10
C GLU A 301 -7.94 20.08 -9.68
N LEU A 302 -8.91 19.21 -9.33
CA LEU A 302 -8.90 18.47 -8.07
C LEU A 302 -7.67 17.58 -7.98
N HIS A 303 -7.40 16.80 -9.03
CA HIS A 303 -6.25 15.90 -9.08
C HIS A 303 -4.93 16.65 -8.97
N GLU A 304 -4.76 17.76 -9.69
CA GLU A 304 -3.55 18.59 -9.62
C GLU A 304 -3.32 19.13 -8.20
N THR A 305 -4.38 19.54 -7.52
CA THR A 305 -4.33 20.00 -6.13
C THR A 305 -3.88 18.87 -5.21
N ALA A 306 -4.48 17.68 -5.34
CA ALA A 306 -4.12 16.51 -4.55
C ALA A 306 -2.66 16.07 -4.79
N VAL A 307 -2.20 16.07 -6.05
CA VAL A 307 -0.79 15.80 -6.39
C VAL A 307 0.12 16.83 -5.72
N GLY A 308 -0.24 18.11 -5.77
CA GLY A 308 0.51 19.18 -5.11
C GLY A 308 0.63 18.97 -3.59
N GLN A 309 -0.48 18.71 -2.90
CA GLN A 309 -0.49 18.45 -1.45
C GLN A 309 0.32 17.20 -1.08
N ALA A 310 0.19 16.12 -1.85
CA ALA A 310 0.95 14.90 -1.62
C ALA A 310 2.47 15.10 -1.80
N LEU A 311 2.91 15.89 -2.78
CA LEU A 311 4.33 16.22 -2.96
C LEU A 311 4.88 17.10 -1.84
N GLN A 312 4.05 17.97 -1.24
CA GLN A 312 4.44 18.85 -0.12
C GLN A 312 4.44 18.14 1.24
N SER A 313 3.68 17.04 1.39
CA SER A 313 3.62 16.26 2.61
C SER A 313 5.02 15.79 3.03
N LYS A 314 5.49 16.05 4.24
CA LYS A 314 6.88 15.70 4.64
C LYS A 314 7.14 14.20 4.75
N ASN A 315 6.15 13.42 5.16
CA ASN A 315 6.26 12.00 5.49
C ASN A 315 5.50 11.07 4.54
N GLY A 316 4.88 11.61 3.47
CA GLY A 316 4.16 10.80 2.48
C GLY A 316 2.80 10.31 2.96
N HIS A 317 2.24 10.88 4.04
CA HIS A 317 0.95 10.45 4.61
C HIS A 317 -0.26 10.64 3.68
N LEU A 318 -0.10 11.30 2.53
CA LEU A 318 -1.15 11.46 1.51
C LEU A 318 -0.89 10.60 0.26
N ASP A 319 0.18 9.80 0.25
CA ASP A 319 0.61 9.08 -0.95
C ASP A 319 -0.43 8.04 -1.38
N LEU A 320 -0.96 7.25 -0.43
CA LEU A 320 -1.96 6.23 -0.75
C LEU A 320 -3.34 6.86 -0.98
N PHE A 321 -3.68 7.91 -0.23
CA PHE A 321 -4.86 8.73 -0.48
C PHE A 321 -4.90 9.23 -1.94
N LEU A 322 -3.79 9.81 -2.43
CA LEU A 322 -3.69 10.30 -3.80
C LEU A 322 -3.90 9.17 -4.82
N ARG A 323 -3.25 8.02 -4.61
CA ARG A 323 -3.41 6.84 -5.46
C ARG A 323 -4.87 6.41 -5.57
N PHE A 324 -5.57 6.33 -4.43
CA PHE A 324 -6.98 5.98 -4.41
C PHE A 324 -7.86 7.01 -5.10
N LEU A 325 -7.62 8.30 -4.85
CA LEU A 325 -8.40 9.39 -5.46
C LEU A 325 -8.32 9.32 -7.00
N LEU A 326 -7.11 9.14 -7.53
CA LEU A 326 -6.88 8.99 -8.96
C LEU A 326 -7.51 7.72 -9.52
N GLY A 327 -7.36 6.58 -8.83
CA GLY A 327 -7.98 5.33 -9.25
C GLY A 327 -9.51 5.42 -9.30
N LEU A 328 -10.14 6.03 -8.29
CA LEU A 328 -11.61 6.18 -8.20
C LEU A 328 -12.20 6.97 -9.37
N SER A 329 -11.40 7.83 -9.97
CA SER A 329 -11.75 8.61 -11.16
C SER A 329 -11.85 7.81 -12.45
N LEU A 330 -11.43 6.54 -12.47
CA LEU A 330 -11.60 5.68 -13.64
C LEU A 330 -13.05 5.25 -13.86
N ASP A 331 -13.46 5.18 -15.13
CA ASP A 331 -14.80 4.74 -15.51
C ASP A 331 -15.07 3.26 -15.17
N SER A 332 -14.03 2.43 -15.06
CA SER A 332 -14.16 1.01 -14.68
C SER A 332 -14.70 0.81 -13.25
N ILE A 333 -14.50 1.79 -12.37
CA ILE A 333 -14.91 1.73 -10.96
C ILE A 333 -16.34 2.24 -10.76
N GLN A 334 -16.87 3.04 -11.69
CA GLN A 334 -18.20 3.64 -11.57
C GLN A 334 -19.34 2.61 -11.44
N PRO A 335 -19.38 1.51 -12.21
CA PRO A 335 -20.39 0.47 -12.03
C PRO A 335 -20.35 -0.16 -10.64
N LEU A 336 -19.17 -0.25 -10.02
CA LEU A 336 -18.97 -0.81 -8.68
C LEU A 336 -19.53 0.14 -7.60
N LEU A 337 -19.38 1.45 -7.81
CA LEU A 337 -19.85 2.50 -6.92
C LEU A 337 -21.29 2.96 -7.24
N GLY A 338 -22.03 2.24 -8.08
CA GLY A 338 -23.34 2.70 -8.59
C GLY A 338 -24.35 3.11 -7.51
N GLY A 339 -24.31 2.52 -6.31
CA GLY A 339 -25.13 2.92 -5.16
C GLY A 339 -24.62 4.14 -4.38
N LEU A 340 -23.32 4.49 -4.51
CA LEU A 340 -22.70 5.69 -3.93
C LEU A 340 -22.88 6.92 -4.81
N LEU A 341 -22.85 6.74 -6.13
CA LEU A 341 -22.82 7.85 -7.08
C LEU A 341 -24.20 8.27 -7.60
N THR A 342 -25.24 7.45 -7.39
CA THR A 342 -26.61 7.77 -7.83
C THR A 342 -27.43 8.45 -6.73
N GLN A 343 -27.13 9.72 -6.46
CA GLN A 343 -28.08 10.62 -5.80
C GLN A 343 -28.29 11.87 -6.65
N THR A 344 -29.03 11.74 -7.75
CA THR A 344 -29.80 12.89 -8.24
C THR A 344 -30.94 13.12 -7.28
N GLY A 345 -30.82 14.15 -6.44
CA GLY A 345 -31.93 14.77 -5.74
C GLY A 345 -33.00 15.21 -6.75
N SER A 346 -33.94 14.31 -7.02
CA SER A 346 -35.27 14.66 -7.49
C SER A 346 -36.23 13.69 -6.83
N ARG A 347 -36.82 14.11 -5.70
CA ARG A 347 -38.18 13.69 -5.37
C ARG A 347 -39.05 14.08 -6.58
N SER A 348 -39.32 13.13 -7.46
CA SER A 348 -40.41 13.27 -8.41
C SER A 348 -41.71 12.94 -7.67
N PRO A 349 -42.80 13.72 -7.83
CA PRO A 349 -44.09 13.37 -7.26
C PRO A 349 -44.53 12.03 -7.86
N GLU A 350 -45.13 11.17 -7.04
CA GLU A 350 -45.87 10.01 -7.56
C GLU A 350 -46.87 10.50 -8.63
N PRO A 351 -46.94 9.85 -9.80
CA PRO A 351 -47.93 10.21 -10.79
C PRO A 351 -49.31 9.80 -10.29
N ASP A 352 -50.15 10.79 -10.05
CA ASP A 352 -51.60 10.66 -9.86
C ASP A 352 -52.19 9.77 -10.98
N PRO A 353 -52.88 8.66 -10.65
CA PRO A 353 -53.28 7.63 -11.62
C PRO A 353 -54.46 8.02 -12.53
N GLN A 354 -54.60 9.29 -12.91
CA GLN A 354 -55.63 9.74 -13.85
C GLN A 354 -55.10 10.74 -14.88
N THR A 355 -54.30 10.28 -15.85
CA THR A 355 -54.29 10.84 -17.22
C THR A 355 -53.50 9.95 -18.19
N GLU A 356 -54.07 8.80 -18.56
CA GLU A 356 -53.65 8.08 -19.76
C GLU A 356 -54.21 8.76 -21.00
N LYS A 357 -53.39 9.59 -21.67
CA LYS A 357 -53.36 9.74 -23.14
C LYS A 357 -52.24 10.70 -23.55
N GLY A 358 -51.10 10.12 -23.93
CA GLY A 358 -50.02 10.85 -24.62
C GLY A 358 -48.62 10.68 -24.04
N ARG A 359 -48.05 9.46 -24.00
CA ARG A 359 -46.60 9.25 -23.74
C ARG A 359 -46.04 8.10 -24.58
N ARG A 360 -45.60 8.41 -25.79
CA ARG A 360 -44.60 7.60 -26.52
C ARG A 360 -43.42 8.45 -27.01
N SER A 361 -43.56 9.78 -27.10
CA SER A 361 -42.47 10.71 -27.47
C SER A 361 -41.53 11.08 -26.31
N ASP A 362 -42.03 11.12 -25.07
CA ASP A 362 -41.26 11.63 -23.92
C ASP A 362 -40.27 10.63 -23.35
N VAL A 363 -40.58 9.33 -23.39
CA VAL A 363 -39.66 8.28 -22.93
C VAL A 363 -38.45 8.20 -23.86
N GLY A 364 -38.66 8.32 -25.18
CA GLY A 364 -37.58 8.35 -26.16
C GLY A 364 -36.67 9.57 -25.98
N GLN A 365 -37.22 10.77 -25.80
CA GLN A 365 -36.42 11.97 -25.54
C GLN A 365 -35.71 11.94 -24.18
N TRP A 366 -36.33 11.36 -23.15
CA TRP A 366 -35.71 11.19 -21.84
C TRP A 366 -34.54 10.20 -21.90
N ILE A 367 -34.72 9.06 -22.56
CA ILE A 367 -33.66 8.06 -22.78
C ILE A 367 -32.49 8.72 -23.53
N THR A 368 -32.76 9.45 -24.61
CA THR A 368 -31.71 10.14 -25.39
C THR A 368 -30.99 11.21 -24.55
N LYS A 369 -31.72 12.04 -23.79
CA LYS A 369 -31.10 13.03 -22.90
C LYS A 369 -30.31 12.40 -21.76
N PHE A 370 -30.76 11.28 -21.22
CA PHE A 370 -30.07 10.51 -20.19
C PHE A 370 -28.77 9.93 -20.73
N PHE A 371 -28.82 9.23 -21.87
CA PHE A 371 -27.62 8.68 -22.52
C PHE A 371 -26.65 9.79 -22.94
N GLN A 372 -27.14 10.92 -23.45
CA GLN A 372 -26.28 12.04 -23.84
C GLN A 372 -25.63 12.74 -22.64
N LYS A 373 -26.34 12.85 -21.51
CA LYS A 373 -25.75 13.31 -20.23
C LYS A 373 -24.69 12.33 -19.72
N LEU A 374 -24.93 11.03 -19.85
CA LEU A 374 -24.00 9.99 -19.40
C LEU A 374 -22.73 9.94 -20.28
N LEU A 375 -22.90 10.06 -21.60
CA LEU A 375 -21.81 10.15 -22.58
C LEU A 375 -20.97 11.41 -22.38
N THR A 376 -21.58 12.58 -22.23
CA THR A 376 -20.85 13.85 -21.98
C THR A 376 -20.12 13.86 -20.63
N GLN A 377 -20.63 13.18 -19.60
CA GLN A 377 -19.91 13.01 -18.34
C GLN A 377 -18.69 12.08 -18.50
N THR A 378 -18.83 11.02 -19.30
CA THR A 378 -17.75 10.06 -19.59
C THR A 378 -16.65 10.72 -20.45
N GLU A 379 -17.02 11.48 -21.49
CA GLU A 379 -16.09 12.18 -22.38
C GLU A 379 -15.30 13.27 -21.64
N ASN A 380 -15.96 14.10 -20.83
CA ASN A 380 -15.28 15.13 -20.04
C ASN A 380 -14.30 14.51 -19.02
N ARG A 381 -14.65 13.37 -18.43
CA ARG A 381 -13.79 12.68 -17.46
C ARG A 381 -12.57 12.04 -18.11
N SER A 382 -12.76 11.40 -19.28
CA SER A 382 -11.62 10.85 -20.04
C SER A 382 -10.61 11.94 -20.39
N GLU A 383 -11.07 13.15 -20.71
CA GLU A 383 -10.17 14.28 -20.99
C GLU A 383 -9.45 14.76 -19.73
N SER A 384 -10.17 14.95 -18.62
CA SER A 384 -9.55 15.31 -17.32
C SER A 384 -8.50 14.28 -16.87
N ILE A 385 -8.71 12.99 -17.14
CA ILE A 385 -7.72 11.94 -16.83
C ILE A 385 -6.46 12.12 -17.68
N LYS A 386 -6.58 12.42 -18.99
CA LYS A 386 -5.40 12.65 -19.84
C LYS A 386 -4.60 13.87 -19.38
N GLU A 387 -5.28 14.96 -19.03
CA GLU A 387 -4.66 16.16 -18.47
C GLU A 387 -3.89 15.82 -17.18
N THR A 388 -4.53 15.05 -16.30
CA THR A 388 -3.92 14.59 -15.04
C THR A 388 -2.68 13.73 -15.29
N VAL A 389 -2.75 12.77 -16.22
CA VAL A 389 -1.60 11.92 -16.60
C VAL A 389 -0.44 12.77 -17.11
N GLN A 390 -0.71 13.73 -17.98
CA GLN A 390 0.31 14.63 -18.51
C GLN A 390 0.95 15.47 -17.40
N TYR A 391 0.14 16.01 -16.49
CA TYR A 391 0.62 16.75 -15.33
C TYR A 391 1.53 15.90 -14.42
N ILE A 392 1.13 14.66 -14.11
CA ILE A 392 1.94 13.74 -13.31
C ILE A 392 3.28 13.44 -14.00
N LYS A 393 3.28 13.19 -15.32
CA LYS A 393 4.51 12.98 -16.09
C LYS A 393 5.46 14.18 -16.03
N GLU A 394 4.93 15.40 -16.03
CA GLU A 394 5.73 16.63 -15.86
C GLU A 394 6.30 16.76 -14.45
N LYS A 395 5.54 16.38 -13.42
CA LYS A 395 6.03 16.32 -12.03
C LYS A 395 7.13 15.28 -11.86
N ILE A 396 7.01 14.09 -12.45
CA ILE A 396 8.07 13.07 -12.43
C ILE A 396 9.38 13.60 -13.01
N LYS A 397 9.33 14.43 -14.07
CA LYS A 397 10.53 14.99 -14.70
C LYS A 397 11.24 16.04 -13.82
N SER A 398 10.53 16.67 -12.90
CA SER A 398 11.03 17.76 -12.05
C SER A 398 11.27 17.35 -10.59
N GLU A 399 10.67 16.26 -10.13
CA GLU A 399 10.79 15.76 -8.76
C GLU A 399 12.18 15.17 -8.47
N SER A 400 12.70 15.45 -7.28
CA SER A 400 14.02 15.04 -6.82
C SER A 400 13.98 13.85 -5.85
N SER A 401 12.91 13.72 -5.06
CA SER A 401 12.73 12.61 -4.11
C SER A 401 12.39 11.31 -4.84
N THR A 402 13.11 10.23 -4.52
CA THR A 402 12.84 8.89 -5.04
C THR A 402 11.48 8.39 -4.58
N GLU A 403 11.15 8.58 -3.31
CA GLU A 403 9.91 8.14 -2.70
C GLU A 403 8.72 8.80 -3.39
N ARG A 404 8.79 10.12 -3.62
CA ARG A 404 7.75 10.86 -4.34
C ARG A 404 7.64 10.46 -5.79
N THR A 405 8.77 10.28 -6.46
CA THR A 405 8.79 9.81 -7.84
C THR A 405 8.13 8.43 -7.96
N ILE A 406 8.44 7.50 -7.05
CA ILE A 406 7.83 6.17 -6.99
C ILE A 406 6.32 6.29 -6.76
N ASN A 407 5.87 7.17 -5.85
CA ASN A 407 4.45 7.38 -5.63
C ASN A 407 3.73 7.93 -6.88
N LEU A 408 4.35 8.87 -7.61
CA LEU A 408 3.78 9.37 -8.87
C LEU A 408 3.67 8.28 -9.95
N PHE A 409 4.63 7.35 -10.03
CA PHE A 409 4.49 6.18 -10.91
C PHE A 409 3.37 5.25 -10.47
N HIS A 410 3.19 5.05 -9.17
CA HIS A 410 2.02 4.34 -8.67
C HIS A 410 0.71 5.02 -9.06
N CYS A 411 0.66 6.35 -9.02
CA CYS A 411 -0.49 7.12 -9.46
C CYS A 411 -0.82 6.88 -10.94
N LEU A 412 0.20 6.85 -11.81
CA LEU A 412 0.02 6.48 -13.22
C LEU A 412 -0.51 5.06 -13.39
N ASN A 413 -0.01 4.10 -12.61
CA ASN A 413 -0.52 2.73 -12.61
C ASN A 413 -1.99 2.65 -12.16
N GLU A 414 -2.40 3.40 -11.14
CA GLU A 414 -3.81 3.47 -10.73
C GLU A 414 -4.71 4.09 -11.81
N LEU A 415 -4.16 4.98 -12.65
CA LEU A 415 -4.83 5.55 -13.82
C LEU A 415 -4.75 4.65 -15.07
N ASN A 416 -4.21 3.43 -14.96
CA ASN A 416 -3.95 2.50 -16.06
C ASN A 416 -3.06 3.09 -17.19
N ASP A 417 -2.21 4.08 -16.89
CA ASP A 417 -1.24 4.62 -17.84
C ASP A 417 0.08 3.86 -17.75
N ASN A 418 0.29 2.92 -18.67
CA ASN A 418 1.56 2.19 -18.81
C ASN A 418 2.57 2.92 -19.72
N SER A 419 2.14 3.98 -20.41
CA SER A 419 2.94 4.67 -21.42
C SER A 419 4.18 5.35 -20.84
N ALA A 420 4.18 5.73 -19.56
CA ALA A 420 5.38 6.27 -18.91
C ALA A 420 6.55 5.27 -18.87
N VAL A 421 6.27 3.97 -18.71
CA VAL A 421 7.31 2.93 -18.75
C VAL A 421 7.87 2.81 -20.16
N GLU A 422 6.99 2.77 -21.17
CA GLU A 422 7.36 2.73 -22.58
C GLU A 422 8.16 3.97 -23.00
N GLU A 423 7.76 5.17 -22.56
CA GLU A 423 8.47 6.42 -22.83
C GLU A 423 9.88 6.43 -22.23
N ILE A 424 10.03 5.90 -21.01
CA ILE A 424 11.33 5.75 -20.36
C ILE A 424 12.17 4.72 -21.11
N GLN A 425 11.62 3.55 -21.43
CA GLN A 425 12.30 2.51 -22.20
C GLN A 425 12.73 3.00 -23.59
N ASN A 426 11.86 3.71 -24.31
CA ASN A 426 12.15 4.31 -25.62
C ASN A 426 13.23 5.41 -25.52
N SER A 427 13.20 6.21 -24.45
CA SER A 427 14.23 7.23 -24.19
C SER A 427 15.60 6.63 -23.87
N LEU A 428 15.62 5.45 -23.23
CA LEU A 428 16.83 4.68 -22.94
C LEU A 428 17.36 3.95 -24.19
N GLY A 429 16.48 3.26 -24.93
CA GLY A 429 16.83 2.49 -26.13
C GLY A 429 17.25 3.36 -27.33
N SER A 430 16.73 4.58 -27.43
CA SER A 430 17.14 5.55 -28.47
C SER A 430 18.49 6.23 -28.20
N GLY A 431 19.16 5.91 -27.08
CA GLY A 431 20.42 6.54 -26.68
C GLY A 431 20.30 8.01 -26.27
N LYS A 432 19.10 8.61 -26.29
CA LYS A 432 18.87 10.02 -25.94
C LYS A 432 19.22 10.35 -24.49
N LEU A 433 19.09 9.39 -23.57
CA LEU A 433 19.48 9.56 -22.16
C LEU A 433 20.95 9.24 -21.86
N SER A 434 21.71 8.65 -22.81
CA SER A 434 23.12 8.30 -22.61
C SER A 434 24.00 9.50 -22.22
N ASN A 435 23.60 10.71 -22.62
CA ASN A 435 24.31 11.96 -22.33
C ASN A 435 24.04 12.55 -20.93
N LYS A 436 23.01 12.10 -20.19
CA LYS A 436 22.73 12.58 -18.82
C LYS A 436 23.02 11.48 -17.80
N LYS A 437 23.94 11.77 -16.87
CA LYS A 437 24.29 10.85 -15.78
C LYS A 437 23.14 10.77 -14.77
N LEU A 438 22.54 9.59 -14.66
CA LEU A 438 21.50 9.28 -13.67
C LEU A 438 22.10 9.23 -12.26
N GLN A 439 21.43 9.87 -11.32
CA GLN A 439 21.78 9.80 -9.90
C GLN A 439 21.26 8.49 -9.28
N PRO A 440 21.87 7.99 -8.18
CA PRO A 440 21.44 6.72 -7.55
C PRO A 440 19.96 6.67 -7.14
N HIS A 441 19.40 7.82 -6.75
CA HIS A 441 18.01 7.97 -6.36
C HIS A 441 17.07 7.82 -7.58
N GLN A 442 17.44 8.39 -8.74
CA GLN A 442 16.74 8.18 -10.02
C GLN A 442 16.83 6.73 -10.49
N CYS A 443 17.98 6.08 -10.31
CA CYS A 443 18.15 4.65 -10.60
C CYS A 443 17.23 3.77 -9.73
N SER A 444 16.98 4.17 -8.47
CA SER A 444 16.07 3.44 -7.58
C SER A 444 14.62 3.55 -8.05
N ALA A 445 14.18 4.76 -8.43
CA ALA A 445 12.85 4.97 -9.01
C ALA A 445 12.69 4.21 -10.33
N LEU A 446 13.70 4.25 -11.19
CA LEU A 446 13.69 3.52 -12.46
C LEU A 446 13.63 2.00 -12.28
N ALA A 447 14.43 1.46 -11.34
CA ALA A 447 14.39 0.04 -11.01
C ALA A 447 13.01 -0.38 -10.53
N PHE A 448 12.39 0.44 -9.68
CA PHE A 448 11.03 0.22 -9.20
C PHE A 448 10.02 0.16 -10.34
N VAL A 449 10.04 1.14 -11.24
CA VAL A 449 9.13 1.20 -12.41
C VAL A 449 9.27 -0.03 -13.29
N LEU A 450 10.50 -0.40 -13.62
CA LEU A 450 10.78 -1.56 -14.47
C LEU A 450 10.39 -2.88 -13.79
N LEU A 451 10.47 -2.96 -12.46
CA LEU A 451 10.01 -4.13 -11.70
C LEU A 451 8.49 -4.25 -11.63
N MET A 452 7.78 -3.11 -11.58
CA MET A 452 6.32 -3.05 -11.51
C MET A 452 5.65 -3.25 -12.87
N SER A 453 6.36 -3.03 -13.97
CA SER A 453 5.82 -3.18 -15.33
C SER A 453 5.32 -4.60 -15.59
N GLU A 454 4.08 -4.74 -16.06
CA GLU A 454 3.53 -6.02 -16.51
C GLU A 454 4.28 -6.55 -17.75
N GLU A 455 4.89 -5.65 -18.52
CA GLU A 455 5.74 -6.00 -19.65
C GLU A 455 7.11 -6.50 -19.20
N VAL A 456 7.56 -7.59 -19.82
CA VAL A 456 8.85 -8.20 -19.54
C VAL A 456 9.88 -7.63 -20.49
N LEU A 457 11.00 -7.14 -19.96
CA LEU A 457 12.14 -6.72 -20.77
C LEU A 457 12.75 -7.94 -21.47
N ASP A 458 12.89 -7.91 -22.78
CA ASP A 458 13.60 -8.98 -23.48
C ASP A 458 15.08 -8.98 -23.12
N GLU A 459 15.69 -7.79 -23.05
CA GLU A 459 17.08 -7.60 -22.63
C GLU A 459 17.21 -6.41 -21.70
N PHE A 460 17.99 -6.58 -20.63
CA PHE A 460 18.38 -5.55 -19.70
C PHE A 460 19.90 -5.46 -19.67
N ASP A 461 20.47 -4.47 -20.37
CA ASP A 461 21.91 -4.17 -20.32
C ASP A 461 22.18 -3.01 -19.36
N LEU A 462 22.82 -3.33 -18.23
CA LEU A 462 23.12 -2.35 -17.18
C LEU A 462 24.08 -1.25 -17.66
N LYS A 463 24.92 -1.52 -18.67
CA LYS A 463 25.87 -0.54 -19.21
C LYS A 463 25.20 0.54 -20.06
N THR A 464 23.97 0.30 -20.53
CA THR A 464 23.20 1.33 -21.27
C THR A 464 22.80 2.51 -20.38
N TYR A 465 22.82 2.32 -19.05
CA TYR A 465 22.49 3.33 -18.07
C TYR A 465 23.74 4.08 -17.59
N ASN A 466 23.87 5.33 -18.02
CA ASN A 466 24.96 6.20 -17.57
C ASN A 466 24.76 6.58 -16.09
N THR A 467 25.40 5.86 -15.17
CA THR A 467 25.29 6.12 -13.73
C THR A 467 26.55 5.69 -12.95
N SER A 468 26.61 6.07 -11.67
CA SER A 468 27.66 5.65 -10.73
C SER A 468 27.57 4.17 -10.36
N LYS A 469 28.60 3.63 -9.68
CA LYS A 469 28.56 2.28 -9.11
C LYS A 469 27.34 2.06 -8.19
N ALA A 470 27.01 3.06 -7.37
CA ALA A 470 25.83 3.01 -6.52
C ALA A 470 24.53 2.94 -7.34
N GLY A 471 24.41 3.74 -8.40
CA GLY A 471 23.25 3.67 -9.30
C GLY A 471 23.15 2.35 -10.05
N ARG A 472 24.27 1.78 -10.50
CA ARG A 472 24.32 0.44 -11.10
C ARG A 472 23.79 -0.63 -10.14
N HIS A 473 24.24 -0.60 -8.90
CA HIS A 473 23.77 -1.51 -7.85
C HIS A 473 22.25 -1.38 -7.62
N ARG A 474 21.69 -0.16 -7.65
CA ARG A 474 20.24 0.08 -7.52
C ARG A 474 19.40 -0.46 -8.69
N LEU A 475 20.01 -0.67 -9.86
CA LEU A 475 19.35 -1.21 -11.05
C LEU A 475 19.46 -2.74 -11.18
N VAL A 476 20.36 -3.40 -10.45
CA VAL A 476 20.50 -4.88 -10.46
C VAL A 476 19.17 -5.62 -10.22
N PRO A 477 18.27 -5.19 -9.32
CA PRO A 477 16.98 -5.84 -9.11
C PRO A 477 16.15 -6.02 -10.39
N VAL A 478 16.31 -5.16 -11.40
CA VAL A 478 15.59 -5.23 -12.68
C VAL A 478 15.81 -6.56 -13.42
N ALA A 479 16.91 -7.28 -13.13
CA ALA A 479 17.14 -8.64 -13.62
C ALA A 479 15.98 -9.61 -13.29
N ARG A 480 15.19 -9.30 -12.26
CA ARG A 480 13.97 -10.05 -11.91
C ARG A 480 12.87 -9.93 -12.97
N ASN A 481 12.84 -8.84 -13.75
CA ASN A 481 11.83 -8.57 -14.76
C ASN A 481 12.35 -8.54 -16.21
N CYS A 482 13.41 -9.30 -16.51
CA CYS A 482 13.89 -9.47 -17.88
C CYS A 482 14.11 -10.94 -18.26
N ARG A 483 14.16 -11.23 -19.57
CA ARG A 483 14.53 -12.56 -20.09
C ARG A 483 16.04 -12.72 -20.17
N LYS A 484 16.76 -11.63 -20.47
CA LYS A 484 18.22 -11.59 -20.55
C LYS A 484 18.77 -10.41 -19.75
N ALA A 485 19.72 -10.67 -18.86
CA ALA A 485 20.39 -9.65 -18.07
C ALA A 485 21.88 -9.60 -18.43
N LEU A 486 22.33 -8.47 -18.99
CA LEU A 486 23.74 -8.18 -19.26
C LEU A 486 24.28 -7.30 -18.14
N LEU A 487 24.96 -7.95 -17.20
CA LEU A 487 25.52 -7.35 -15.99
C LEU A 487 27.06 -7.40 -15.99
N ASN A 488 27.66 -7.67 -17.13
CA ASN A 488 29.10 -7.86 -17.28
C ASN A 488 29.88 -6.55 -17.16
N SER A 489 31.07 -6.61 -16.57
CA SER A 489 31.97 -5.46 -16.39
C SER A 489 31.29 -4.26 -15.70
N CYS A 490 30.45 -4.53 -14.69
CA CYS A 490 29.64 -3.50 -14.01
C CYS A 490 30.13 -3.15 -12.59
N ASP A 491 31.28 -3.67 -12.17
CA ASP A 491 31.84 -3.56 -10.82
C ASP A 491 30.88 -4.08 -9.74
N LEU A 492 30.17 -5.18 -10.03
CA LEU A 492 29.23 -5.77 -9.09
C LEU A 492 29.96 -6.40 -7.89
N SER A 493 29.30 -6.37 -6.73
CA SER A 493 29.80 -6.89 -5.47
C SER A 493 29.03 -8.14 -5.03
N LYS A 494 29.44 -8.76 -3.91
CA LYS A 494 28.73 -9.90 -3.32
C LYS A 494 27.25 -9.58 -3.02
N GLU A 495 26.95 -8.35 -2.63
CA GLU A 495 25.57 -7.90 -2.34
C GLU A 495 24.71 -7.95 -3.61
N SER A 496 25.29 -7.65 -4.78
CA SER A 496 24.61 -7.82 -6.07
C SER A 496 24.30 -9.28 -6.37
N CYS A 497 25.14 -10.22 -5.92
CA CYS A 497 24.86 -11.65 -6.05
C CYS A 497 23.64 -12.09 -5.22
N GLU A 498 23.40 -11.50 -4.05
CA GLU A 498 22.20 -11.77 -3.24
C GLU A 498 20.94 -11.33 -3.96
N ILE A 499 20.97 -10.13 -4.56
CA ILE A 499 19.86 -9.58 -5.33
C ILE A 499 19.56 -10.48 -6.55
N VAL A 500 20.60 -10.86 -7.30
CA VAL A 500 20.44 -11.75 -8.47
C VAL A 500 19.96 -13.14 -8.04
N ALA A 501 20.47 -13.68 -6.93
CA ALA A 501 19.99 -14.95 -6.38
C ALA A 501 18.50 -14.87 -6.01
N SER A 502 18.05 -13.79 -5.40
CA SER A 502 16.62 -13.55 -5.11
C SER A 502 15.79 -13.50 -6.40
N ALA A 503 16.30 -12.85 -7.46
CA ALA A 503 15.64 -12.85 -8.76
C ALA A 503 15.50 -14.27 -9.33
N LEU A 504 16.54 -15.11 -9.23
CA LEU A 504 16.49 -16.51 -9.67
C LEU A 504 15.54 -17.38 -8.84
N GLN A 505 15.36 -17.08 -7.55
CA GLN A 505 14.46 -17.82 -6.65
C GLN A 505 12.98 -17.47 -6.87
N SER A 506 12.70 -16.29 -7.42
CA SER A 506 11.35 -15.80 -7.64
C SER A 506 10.64 -16.62 -8.73
N SER A 507 9.49 -17.23 -8.38
CA SER A 507 8.62 -17.96 -9.32
C SER A 507 8.17 -17.11 -10.52
N ASN A 508 8.08 -15.79 -10.33
CA ASN A 508 7.69 -14.82 -11.35
C ASN A 508 8.85 -14.29 -12.21
N SER A 509 10.10 -14.68 -11.94
CA SER A 509 11.20 -14.23 -12.80
C SER A 509 11.12 -14.92 -14.18
N PRO A 510 11.24 -14.17 -15.29
CA PRO A 510 11.34 -14.73 -16.63
C PRO A 510 12.79 -14.94 -17.09
N LEU A 511 13.78 -14.69 -16.22
CA LEU A 511 15.21 -14.69 -16.56
C LEU A 511 15.69 -16.06 -17.07
N ARG A 512 16.24 -16.06 -18.28
CA ARG A 512 16.80 -17.24 -18.97
C ARG A 512 18.29 -17.10 -19.26
N ASP A 513 18.81 -15.89 -19.42
CA ASP A 513 20.20 -15.64 -19.78
C ASP A 513 20.78 -14.55 -18.86
N LEU A 514 21.87 -14.86 -18.18
CA LEU A 514 22.51 -13.98 -17.19
C LEU A 514 24.01 -13.92 -17.47
N ASP A 515 24.48 -12.75 -17.89
CA ASP A 515 25.89 -12.47 -18.09
C ASP A 515 26.46 -11.67 -16.92
N LEU A 516 27.27 -12.30 -16.08
CA LEU A 516 28.00 -11.67 -14.97
C LEU A 516 29.51 -11.58 -15.24
N ASN A 517 29.96 -11.83 -16.46
CA ASN A 517 31.37 -11.86 -16.82
C ASN A 517 32.12 -10.60 -16.35
N SER A 518 33.39 -10.76 -16.01
CA SER A 518 34.29 -9.66 -15.64
C SER A 518 33.81 -8.82 -14.44
N ASN A 519 33.14 -9.45 -13.47
CA ASN A 519 32.88 -8.86 -12.15
C ASN A 519 33.64 -9.64 -11.08
N ASN A 520 34.38 -8.98 -10.19
CA ASN A 520 35.16 -9.67 -9.15
C ASN A 520 34.27 -10.16 -7.98
N LEU A 521 33.46 -11.20 -8.23
CA LEU A 521 32.46 -11.74 -7.29
C LEU A 521 33.10 -12.65 -6.23
N GLY A 522 34.17 -13.36 -6.61
CA GLY A 522 34.84 -14.37 -5.79
C GLY A 522 33.94 -15.55 -5.37
N ASP A 523 34.50 -16.47 -4.60
CA ASP A 523 33.79 -17.69 -4.16
C ASP A 523 32.56 -17.38 -3.31
N SER A 524 32.59 -16.31 -2.51
CA SER A 524 31.45 -15.88 -1.70
C SER A 524 30.27 -15.42 -2.54
N GLY A 525 30.51 -14.67 -3.62
CA GLY A 525 29.46 -14.24 -4.53
C GLY A 525 28.83 -15.42 -5.27
N VAL A 526 29.65 -16.34 -5.77
CA VAL A 526 29.16 -17.56 -6.45
C VAL A 526 28.37 -18.45 -5.50
N LYS A 527 28.77 -18.57 -4.23
CA LYS A 527 28.00 -19.31 -3.22
C LYS A 527 26.57 -18.78 -3.09
N LEU A 528 26.42 -17.45 -3.06
CA LEU A 528 25.10 -16.81 -2.99
C LEU A 528 24.29 -17.04 -4.27
N LEU A 529 24.91 -16.92 -5.45
CA LEU A 529 24.26 -17.21 -6.74
C LEU A 529 23.78 -18.66 -6.81
N CYS A 530 24.56 -19.61 -6.31
CA CYS A 530 24.20 -21.03 -6.31
C CYS A 530 22.95 -21.32 -5.47
N ALA A 531 22.72 -20.60 -4.37
CA ALA A 531 21.46 -20.70 -3.63
C ALA A 531 20.24 -20.33 -4.51
N GLY A 532 20.41 -19.41 -5.45
CA GLY A 532 19.39 -19.09 -6.46
C GLY A 532 19.26 -20.16 -7.55
N LEU A 533 20.37 -20.69 -8.05
CA LEU A 533 20.37 -21.73 -9.08
C LEU A 533 19.73 -23.05 -8.62
N MET A 534 19.88 -23.38 -7.34
CA MET A 534 19.28 -24.58 -6.73
C MET A 534 17.77 -24.45 -6.48
N SER A 535 17.18 -23.27 -6.70
CA SER A 535 15.75 -23.07 -6.52
C SER A 535 14.95 -23.84 -7.58
N PRO A 536 13.85 -24.52 -7.21
CA PRO A 536 12.95 -25.15 -8.18
C PRO A 536 12.28 -24.12 -9.12
N ASN A 537 12.28 -22.85 -8.73
CA ASN A 537 11.76 -21.75 -9.54
C ASN A 537 12.77 -21.21 -10.55
N CYS A 538 14.04 -21.62 -10.46
CA CYS A 538 15.09 -21.12 -11.34
C CYS A 538 14.82 -21.54 -12.78
N LYS A 539 14.76 -20.54 -13.65
CA LYS A 539 14.43 -20.68 -15.07
C LYS A 539 15.66 -20.48 -15.96
N LEU A 540 16.82 -20.22 -15.37
CA LEU A 540 18.04 -19.84 -16.06
C LEU A 540 18.54 -20.98 -16.96
N GLN A 541 18.96 -20.63 -18.18
CA GLN A 541 19.49 -21.54 -19.19
C GLN A 541 20.95 -21.24 -19.53
N ARG A 542 21.38 -19.98 -19.38
CA ARG A 542 22.76 -19.55 -19.64
C ARG A 542 23.26 -18.68 -18.50
N LEU A 543 24.49 -18.92 -18.08
CA LEU A 543 25.19 -18.19 -17.04
C LEU A 543 26.63 -17.91 -17.47
N GLY A 544 27.00 -16.62 -17.54
CA GLY A 544 28.37 -16.18 -17.77
C GLY A 544 29.08 -15.81 -16.47
N LEU A 545 30.21 -16.45 -16.16
CA LEU A 545 31.03 -16.18 -14.97
C LEU A 545 32.55 -16.05 -15.28
N ASN A 546 32.89 -15.80 -16.55
CA ASN A 546 34.28 -15.62 -16.96
C ASN A 546 34.90 -14.43 -16.23
N SER A 547 36.18 -14.52 -15.89
CA SER A 547 36.94 -13.46 -15.22
C SER A 547 36.30 -12.94 -13.92
N CYS A 548 35.63 -13.82 -13.15
CA CYS A 548 34.94 -13.44 -11.90
C CYS A 548 35.74 -13.63 -10.60
N GLY A 549 37.05 -13.92 -10.70
CA GLY A 549 37.91 -14.17 -9.53
C GLY A 549 37.63 -15.50 -8.82
N LEU A 550 37.16 -16.50 -9.57
CA LEU A 550 36.76 -17.81 -9.04
C LEU A 550 37.97 -18.69 -8.74
N ARG A 551 37.88 -19.48 -7.66
CA ARG A 551 38.88 -20.50 -7.28
C ARG A 551 38.24 -21.88 -7.25
N GLU A 552 39.03 -22.90 -6.90
CA GLU A 552 38.61 -24.32 -6.83
C GLU A 552 37.28 -24.52 -6.08
N LYS A 553 37.11 -23.83 -4.94
CA LYS A 553 35.88 -23.89 -4.14
C LYS A 553 34.63 -23.47 -4.91
N SER A 554 34.72 -22.51 -5.83
CA SER A 554 33.60 -22.14 -6.70
C SER A 554 33.19 -23.27 -7.63
N CYS A 555 34.15 -24.05 -8.14
CA CYS A 555 33.87 -25.19 -9.02
C CYS A 555 33.11 -26.29 -8.29
N GLU A 556 33.48 -26.60 -7.04
CA GLU A 556 32.75 -27.56 -6.20
C GLU A 556 31.29 -27.13 -5.99
N ILE A 557 31.09 -25.87 -5.58
CA ILE A 557 29.74 -25.33 -5.30
C ILE A 557 28.88 -25.31 -6.57
N LEU A 558 29.45 -24.88 -7.70
CA LEU A 558 28.76 -24.88 -8.99
C LEU A 558 28.41 -26.31 -9.45
N ALA A 559 29.31 -27.27 -9.28
CA ALA A 559 29.06 -28.67 -9.62
C ALA A 559 27.87 -29.23 -8.83
N SER A 560 27.81 -28.97 -7.51
CA SER A 560 26.67 -29.38 -6.68
C SER A 560 25.37 -28.71 -7.12
N ALA A 561 25.40 -27.41 -7.43
CA ALA A 561 24.22 -26.68 -7.87
C ALA A 561 23.67 -27.25 -9.20
N LEU A 562 24.54 -27.52 -10.17
CA LEU A 562 24.18 -28.07 -11.48
C LEU A 562 23.65 -29.51 -11.41
N GLN A 563 24.11 -30.31 -10.45
CA GLN A 563 23.57 -31.65 -10.20
C GLN A 563 22.14 -31.57 -9.64
N SER A 564 21.90 -30.66 -8.70
CA SER A 564 20.57 -30.47 -8.10
C SER A 564 19.53 -29.93 -9.09
N SER A 565 19.92 -29.02 -9.99
CA SER A 565 19.02 -28.43 -10.99
C SER A 565 18.60 -29.41 -12.10
N ASN A 566 19.33 -30.52 -12.27
CA ASN A 566 19.04 -31.56 -13.26
C ASN A 566 18.33 -32.80 -12.66
N SER A 567 17.98 -32.76 -11.38
CA SER A 567 17.25 -33.86 -10.74
C SER A 567 15.76 -33.78 -11.12
N PRO A 568 15.13 -34.87 -11.62
CA PRO A 568 13.69 -34.85 -11.88
C PRO A 568 12.94 -34.55 -10.59
N PRO A 569 11.83 -33.78 -10.62
CA PRO A 569 11.01 -33.61 -9.43
C PRO A 569 10.57 -35.00 -8.96
N GLU A 570 10.84 -35.32 -7.69
CA GLU A 570 10.37 -36.56 -7.08
C GLU A 570 8.86 -36.65 -7.31
N ARG A 571 8.46 -37.66 -8.11
CA ARG A 571 7.05 -38.02 -8.20
C ARG A 571 6.65 -38.48 -6.81
N SER A 572 5.93 -37.63 -6.08
CA SER A 572 5.11 -38.08 -4.95
C SER A 572 4.34 -39.31 -5.42
N GLY A 573 4.69 -40.47 -4.86
CA GLY A 573 4.10 -41.74 -5.23
C GLY A 573 2.59 -41.70 -5.02
N PRO A 574 1.82 -42.50 -5.78
CA PRO A 574 0.38 -42.58 -5.55
C PRO A 574 0.16 -43.06 -4.12
N GLN A 575 -0.53 -42.25 -3.30
CA GLN A 575 -1.18 -42.75 -2.10
C GLN A 575 -2.10 -43.87 -2.56
N GLN A 576 -1.75 -45.10 -2.18
CA GLN A 576 -2.58 -46.27 -2.42
C GLN A 576 -3.95 -46.03 -1.77
N LYS A 577 -4.97 -46.43 -2.54
CA LYS A 577 -6.42 -46.20 -2.35
C LYS A 577 -6.94 -46.50 -0.95
#